data_AF-A0A1W1BV10-F1
#
_entry.id   AF-A0A1W1BV10-F1
#
_cell.length_a   1.000
_cell.length_b   1.000
_cell.length_c   1.000
_cell.angle_alpha   90.00
_cell.angle_beta   90.00
_cell.angle_gamma   90.00
#
_symmetry.space_group_name_H-M   'P 1'
#
loop_
_entity.id
_entity.type
_entity.pdbx_description
1 polymer ?
#
loop_
_entity_poly.entity_id
_entity_poly.type
_entity_poly.pdbx_seq_one_letter_code
_entity_poly.pdbx_strand_id
1 'polypeptide(L)' 'MAIGSVIAASTMPTTCTTVAVGGVSYRKCGSSYYQPFYEGDTLVYRVVSSPY' A
#
# COMPACT_ATOMS: atom_id res chain seq x y z
N MET A 1 13.14 5.33 4.13
CA MET A 1 12.67 4.66 2.91
C MET A 1 12.10 5.72 1.97
N ALA A 2 12.41 5.65 0.68
CA ALA A 2 12.09 6.71 -0.28
C ALA A 2 10.62 6.65 -0.73
N ILE A 3 10.00 7.81 -0.91
CA ILE A 3 8.63 7.96 -1.39
C ILE A 3 8.62 7.58 -2.89
N GLY A 4 7.89 6.52 -3.26
CA GLY A 4 7.82 6.03 -4.64
C GLY A 4 8.13 4.53 -4.83
N SER A 5 8.52 3.82 -3.78
CA SER A 5 8.70 2.36 -3.85
C SER A 5 7.35 1.65 -4.04
N VAL A 6 7.25 0.84 -5.08
CA VAL A 6 6.22 -0.20 -5.19
C VAL A 6 6.69 -1.41 -4.40
N ILE A 7 5.81 -1.98 -3.58
CA ILE A 7 6.12 -3.18 -2.80
C ILE A 7 5.15 -4.27 -3.20
N ALA A 8 5.64 -5.50 -3.35
CA ALA A 8 4.76 -6.63 -3.55
C ALA A 8 4.00 -6.92 -2.25
N ALA A 9 2.77 -7.39 -2.38
CA ALA A 9 1.98 -7.84 -1.22
C ALA A 9 2.75 -8.88 -0.39
N SER A 10 3.52 -9.74 -1.07
CA SER A 10 4.32 -10.82 -0.49
C SER A 10 5.53 -10.34 0.30
N THR A 11 6.07 -9.15 0.00
CA THR A 11 7.20 -8.55 0.75
C THR A 11 6.74 -7.60 1.85
N MET A 12 5.42 -7.41 1.98
CA MET A 12 4.83 -6.54 2.97
C MET A 12 4.83 -7.22 4.35
N PRO A 13 5.39 -6.60 5.39
CA PRO A 13 5.38 -7.19 6.73
C PRO A 13 3.94 -7.27 7.26
N THR A 14 3.62 -8.34 7.99
CA THR A 14 2.29 -8.58 8.58
C THR A 14 1.87 -7.52 9.60
N THR A 15 2.80 -6.65 10.02
CA THR A 15 2.52 -5.49 10.88
C THR A 15 1.71 -4.39 10.17
N CYS A 16 1.56 -4.48 8.85
CA CYS A 16 0.77 -3.52 8.08
C CYS A 16 -0.73 -3.77 8.25
N THR A 17 -1.47 -2.72 8.59
CA THR A 17 -2.93 -2.79 8.74
C THR A 17 -3.64 -2.41 7.45
N THR A 18 -4.82 -2.95 7.21
CA THR A 18 -5.64 -2.53 6.07
C THR A 18 -6.61 -1.46 6.54
N VAL A 19 -6.63 -0.32 5.87
CA VAL A 19 -7.50 0.81 6.14
C VAL A 19 -8.30 1.15 4.89
N ALA A 20 -9.62 1.03 4.98
CA ALA A 20 -10.51 1.41 3.89
C ALA A 20 -10.88 2.89 4.03
N VAL A 21 -10.54 3.71 3.03
CA VAL A 21 -10.83 5.15 2.99
C VAL A 21 -11.53 5.47 1.69
N GLY A 22 -12.71 6.09 1.75
CA GLY A 22 -13.48 6.47 0.56
C GLY A 22 -13.85 5.28 -0.35
N GLY A 23 -14.00 4.08 0.20
CA GLY A 23 -14.28 2.85 -0.57
C GLY A 23 -13.04 2.16 -1.15
N VAL A 24 -11.84 2.71 -0.96
CA VAL A 24 -10.58 2.10 -1.40
C VAL A 24 -9.85 1.49 -0.20
N SER A 25 -9.44 0.23 -0.32
CA SER A 25 -8.66 -0.47 0.72
C SER A 25 -7.18 -0.17 0.57
N TYR A 26 -6.67 0.76 1.38
CA TYR A 26 -5.24 1.03 1.49
C TYR A 26 -4.61 0.10 2.53
N ARG A 27 -3.31 -0.15 2.40
CA ARG A 27 -2.51 -0.76 3.48
C ARG A 27 -1.69 0.33 4.16
N LYS A 28 -1.70 0.37 5.49
CA LYS A 28 -0.93 1.31 6.31
C LYS A 28 0.20 0.54 7.00
N CYS A 29 1.45 0.90 6.70
CA CYS A 29 2.61 0.38 7.41
C CYS A 29 3.32 1.54 8.11
N GLY A 30 3.26 1.58 9.45
CA GLY A 30 3.82 2.69 10.23
C GLY A 30 3.19 4.02 9.84
N SER A 31 3.95 4.85 9.11
CA SER A 31 3.51 6.18 8.63
C SER A 31 3.22 6.26 7.13
N SER A 32 3.47 5.19 6.37
CA SER A 32 3.26 5.18 4.92
C SER A 32 1.96 4.46 4.55
N TYR A 33 1.27 5.00 3.54
CA TYR A 33 0.06 4.41 2.98
C TYR A 33 0.38 3.77 1.65
N TYR A 34 -0.30 2.68 1.35
CA TYR A 34 -0.04 1.86 0.20
C TYR A 34 -1.34 1.54 -0.51
N GLN A 35 -1.48 1.97 -1.74
CA GLN A 35 -2.65 1.70 -2.55
C GLN A 35 -2.41 0.43 -3.39
N PRO A 36 -3.35 -0.53 -3.40
CA PRO A 36 -3.26 -1.69 -4.29
C PRO A 36 -3.32 -1.24 -5.75
N PHE A 37 -2.43 -1.78 -6.56
CA PHE A 37 -2.31 -1.52 -7.98
C PHE A 37 -1.99 -2.83 -8.70
N TYR A 38 -2.67 -3.11 -9.80
CA TYR A 38 -2.37 -4.28 -10.63
C TYR A 38 -1.44 -3.85 -11.75
N GLU A 39 -0.22 -4.37 -11.74
CA GLU A 39 0.74 -4.19 -12.82
C GLU A 39 0.72 -5.46 -13.68
N GLY A 40 -0.13 -5.43 -14.72
CA GLY A 40 -0.48 -6.62 -15.49
C GLY A 40 -1.25 -7.63 -14.64
N ASP A 41 -0.63 -8.78 -14.36
CA ASP A 41 -1.19 -9.84 -13.50
C ASP A 41 -0.67 -9.79 -12.05
N THR A 42 0.27 -8.89 -11.76
CA THR A 42 0.91 -8.81 -10.44
C THR A 42 0.22 -7.77 -9.56
N LEU A 43 -0.24 -8.20 -8.38
CA LEU A 43 -0.74 -7.28 -7.35
C LEU A 43 0.45 -6.62 -6.62
N VAL A 44 0.67 -5.35 -6.93
CA VAL A 44 1.65 -4.50 -6.26
C VAL A 44 0.96 -3.43 -5.42
N TYR A 45 1.69 -2.84 -4.50
CA TYR A 45 1.21 -1.81 -3.60
C TYR A 45 2.08 -0.57 -3.78
N ARG A 46 1.48 0.52 -4.23
CA ARG A 46 2.17 1.78 -4.45
C ARG A 46 2.11 2.65 -3.21
N VAL A 47 3.26 3.14 -2.75
CA VAL A 47 3.30 4.14 -1.67
C VAL A 47 2.60 5.41 -2.12
N VAL A 48 1.63 5.86 -1.33
CA VAL A 48 0.86 7.08 -1.51
C VAL A 48 0.91 7.92 -0.24
N SER A 49 0.59 9.21 -0.39
CA SER A 49 0.36 10.09 0.76
C SER A 49 -0.85 9.62 1.58
N SER A 50 -0.93 10.07 2.82
CA SER A 50 -2.08 9.83 3.70
C SER A 50 -3.38 10.27 3.01
N PRO A 51 -4.40 9.41 2.90
CA PRO A 51 -5.69 9.75 2.32
C PRO A 51 -6.64 10.47 3.31
N TYR A 52 -6.11 11.00 4.42
CA TYR A 52 -6.84 11.69 5.50
C TYR A 52 -6.43 13.16 5.55
#